data_AF-A0A5D0UNI8-F1
#
_entry.id   AF-A0A5D0UNI8-F1
#
_cell.length_a   1.000
_cell.length_b   1.000
_cell.length_c   1.000
_cell.angle_alpha   90.00
_cell.angle_beta   90.00
_cell.angle_gamma   90.00
#
_symmetry.space_group_name_H-M   'P 1'
#
loop_
_entity.id
_entity.type
_entity.pdbx_description
1 polymer ?
#
loop_
_entity_poly.entity_id
_entity_poly.type
_entity_poly.pdbx_seq_one_letter_code
_entity_poly.pdbx_strand_id
1 'polypeptide(L)'
;MRVVIDRLARVPLAGVGFAILLSSVLIVVHLLLVQRIQASGQPEPPQWLGRLVGMYWGLLPLAFLALWARRRDRQGVLGRISAAMLAVGPVLAVLLAVATAVWGGLLGRGDLPDSVMWVESLFYVMMLGVVVSGVAFLFDAGVRWWGAFMVVGLLSDFVLPFALAAVLGVFGILLMVSAARSARRGTSVEAAIGAAR
;
A
#
# COMPACT_ATOMS: atom_id res chain seq x y z
N MET A 1 -4.42 16.75 12.01
CA MET A 1 -3.45 15.65 11.78
C MET A 1 -3.48 14.57 12.87
N ARG A 2 -3.37 14.90 14.17
CA ARG A 2 -3.40 13.90 15.27
C ARG A 2 -4.61 12.96 15.23
N VAL A 3 -5.82 13.51 15.04
CA VAL A 3 -7.06 12.72 14.94
C VAL A 3 -7.02 11.66 13.84
N VAL A 4 -6.45 11.96 12.68
CA VAL A 4 -6.33 11.01 11.56
C VAL A 4 -5.36 9.89 11.91
N ILE A 5 -4.20 10.25 12.48
CA ILE A 5 -3.19 9.28 12.92
C ILE A 5 -3.78 8.35 13.99
N ASP A 6 -4.53 8.88 14.95
CA ASP A 6 -5.17 8.07 16.00
C ASP A 6 -6.30 7.18 15.47
N ARG A 7 -6.96 7.56 14.37
CA ARG A 7 -7.93 6.69 13.67
C ARG A 7 -7.21 5.58 12.91
N LEU A 8 -6.13 5.91 12.20
CA LEU A 8 -5.31 4.93 11.48
C LEU A 8 -4.69 3.90 12.43
N ALA A 9 -4.23 4.35 13.59
CA ALA A 9 -3.68 3.46 14.63
C ALA A 9 -4.73 2.47 15.16
N ARG A 10 -6.02 2.85 15.16
CA ARG A 10 -7.16 2.04 15.62
C ARG A 10 -7.73 1.09 14.58
N VAL A 11 -7.27 1.16 13.32
CA VAL A 11 -7.69 0.18 12.31
C VAL A 11 -7.26 -1.21 12.82
N PRO A 12 -8.11 -2.24 12.76
CA PRO A 12 -7.69 -3.58 13.17
C PRO A 12 -6.55 -4.11 12.30
N LEU A 13 -5.60 -4.84 12.90
CA LEU A 13 -4.49 -5.46 12.16
C LEU A 13 -4.98 -6.43 11.07
N ALA A 14 -6.11 -7.11 11.31
CA ALA A 14 -6.77 -7.94 10.31
C ALA A 14 -7.24 -7.10 9.10
N GLY A 15 -7.79 -5.91 9.32
CA GLY A 15 -8.21 -5.01 8.24
C GLY A 15 -7.03 -4.48 7.42
N VAL A 16 -5.90 -4.20 8.07
CA VAL A 16 -4.65 -3.82 7.38
C VAL A 16 -4.07 -4.99 6.59
N GLY A 17 -4.04 -6.19 7.17
CA GLY A 17 -3.61 -7.40 6.46
C GLY A 17 -4.50 -7.70 5.23
N PHE A 18 -5.81 -7.54 5.37
CA PHE A 18 -6.75 -7.66 4.25
C PHE A 18 -6.49 -6.62 3.15
N ALA A 19 -6.26 -5.36 3.51
CA ALA A 19 -5.96 -4.31 2.53
C ALA A 19 -4.67 -4.61 1.74
N ILE A 20 -3.64 -5.13 2.41
CA ILE A 20 -2.38 -5.56 1.76
C ILE A 20 -2.62 -6.77 0.86
N LEU A 21 -3.39 -7.76 1.32
CA LEU A 21 -3.72 -8.95 0.53
C LEU A 21 -4.55 -8.59 -0.72
N LEU A 22 -5.55 -7.74 -0.57
CA LEU A 22 -6.33 -7.22 -1.68
C LEU A 22 -5.44 -6.46 -2.67
N SER A 23 -4.52 -5.64 -2.17
CA SER A 23 -3.54 -4.94 -3.01
C SER A 23 -2.66 -5.91 -3.80
N SER A 24 -2.20 -7.00 -3.16
CA SER A 24 -1.45 -8.08 -3.84
C SER A 24 -2.25 -8.71 -5.00
N VAL A 25 -3.52 -9.04 -4.78
CA VAL A 25 -4.40 -9.57 -5.84
C VAL A 25 -4.56 -8.58 -6.98
N LEU A 26 -4.83 -7.30 -6.66
CA LEU A 26 -4.97 -6.25 -7.67
C LEU A 26 -3.68 -6.06 -8.48
N ILE A 27 -2.50 -6.14 -7.86
CA ILE A 27 -1.21 -6.10 -8.58
C ILE A 27 -1.12 -7.26 -9.58
N VAL A 28 -1.46 -8.49 -9.20
CA VAL A 28 -1.44 -9.64 -10.12
C VAL A 28 -2.39 -9.40 -11.30
N VAL A 29 -3.62 -8.98 -11.02
CA VAL A 29 -4.60 -8.66 -12.06
C VAL A 29 -4.08 -7.56 -12.99
N HIS A 30 -3.41 -6.53 -12.44
CA HIS A 30 -2.81 -5.46 -13.23
C HIS A 30 -1.77 -6.00 -14.19
N LEU A 31 -0.80 -6.75 -13.68
CA LEU A 31 0.29 -7.28 -14.47
C LEU A 31 -0.21 -8.23 -15.57
N LEU A 32 -1.18 -9.09 -15.26
CA LEU A 32 -1.81 -9.98 -16.25
C LEU A 32 -2.58 -9.20 -17.31
N LEU A 33 -3.27 -8.12 -16.93
CA LEU A 33 -3.98 -7.26 -17.87
C LEU A 33 -3.02 -6.59 -18.84
N VAL A 34 -1.92 -6.01 -18.32
CA VAL A 34 -0.88 -5.36 -19.13
C VAL A 34 -0.24 -6.37 -20.09
N GLN A 35 0.15 -7.55 -19.59
CA GLN A 35 0.71 -8.63 -20.42
C GLN A 35 -0.26 -9.05 -21.53
N ARG A 36 -1.55 -9.18 -21.22
CA ARG A 36 -2.57 -9.54 -22.22
C ARG A 36 -2.73 -8.47 -23.29
N ILE A 37 -2.74 -7.19 -22.92
CA ILE A 37 -2.83 -6.08 -23.89
C ILE A 37 -1.64 -6.13 -24.84
N GLN A 38 -0.43 -6.21 -24.28
CA GLN A 38 0.82 -6.28 -25.04
C GLN A 38 0.87 -7.50 -25.97
N ALA A 39 0.39 -8.65 -25.51
CA ALA A 39 0.42 -9.89 -26.29
C ALA A 39 -0.68 -9.98 -27.38
N SER A 40 -1.83 -9.34 -27.16
CA SER A 40 -2.99 -9.48 -28.05
C SER A 40 -3.06 -8.45 -29.18
N GLY A 41 -2.35 -7.32 -29.05
CA GLY A 41 -2.43 -6.20 -30.01
C GLY A 41 -3.84 -5.61 -30.17
N GLN A 42 -4.77 -6.01 -29.30
CA GLN A 42 -6.15 -5.54 -29.28
C GLN A 42 -6.21 -4.12 -28.70
N PRO A 43 -7.26 -3.35 -29.02
CA PRO A 43 -7.47 -2.04 -28.41
C PRO A 43 -7.47 -2.15 -26.89
N GLU A 44 -6.90 -1.12 -26.24
CA GLU A 44 -6.79 -1.06 -24.80
C GLU A 44 -8.17 -1.26 -24.14
N PRO A 45 -8.24 -2.03 -23.04
CA PRO A 45 -9.48 -2.22 -22.31
C PRO A 45 -9.98 -0.88 -21.77
N PRO A 46 -11.28 -0.79 -21.45
CA PRO A 46 -11.84 0.42 -20.89
C PRO A 46 -11.03 0.93 -19.69
N GLN A 47 -10.71 2.22 -19.66
CA GLN A 47 -9.85 2.80 -18.62
C GLN A 47 -10.36 2.57 -17.19
N TRP A 48 -11.68 2.46 -16.99
CA TRP A 48 -12.27 2.13 -15.69
C TRP A 48 -11.72 0.82 -15.10
N LEU A 49 -11.37 -0.15 -15.96
CA LEU A 49 -10.76 -1.41 -15.53
C LEU A 49 -9.34 -1.20 -15.02
N GLY A 50 -8.51 -0.44 -15.75
CA GLY A 50 -7.16 -0.07 -15.30
C GLY A 50 -7.18 0.69 -13.97
N ARG A 51 -8.23 1.46 -13.71
CA ARG A 51 -8.42 2.25 -12.48
C ARG A 51 -8.88 1.43 -11.30
N LEU A 52 -9.83 0.53 -11.52
CA LEU A 52 -10.26 -0.44 -10.51
C LEU A 52 -9.08 -1.27 -10.06
N VAL A 53 -8.29 -1.73 -11.03
CA VAL A 53 -7.12 -2.54 -10.79
C VAL A 53 -5.99 -1.71 -10.16
N GLY A 54 -5.83 -0.43 -10.54
CA GLY A 54 -4.88 0.50 -9.93
C GLY A 54 -5.24 0.97 -8.51
N MET A 55 -6.36 0.55 -7.90
CA MET A 55 -6.71 0.97 -6.53
C MET A 55 -5.66 0.57 -5.48
N TYR A 56 -4.83 -0.45 -5.76
CA TYR A 56 -3.74 -0.83 -4.86
C TYR A 56 -2.75 0.32 -4.62
N TRP A 57 -2.64 1.28 -5.54
CA TRP A 57 -1.79 2.46 -5.39
C TRP A 57 -2.20 3.36 -4.22
N GLY A 58 -3.49 3.43 -3.90
CA GLY A 58 -3.98 4.15 -2.71
C GLY A 58 -4.07 3.26 -1.46
N LEU A 59 -4.43 1.98 -1.65
CA LEU A 59 -4.64 1.05 -0.54
C LEU A 59 -3.35 0.65 0.17
N LEU A 60 -2.28 0.37 -0.59
CA LEU A 60 -1.02 -0.11 -0.03
C LEU A 60 -0.35 0.93 0.89
N PRO A 61 -0.20 2.21 0.48
CA PRO A 61 0.39 3.23 1.35
C PRO A 61 -0.50 3.54 2.55
N LEU A 62 -1.84 3.48 2.38
CA LEU A 62 -2.76 3.65 3.50
C LEU A 62 -2.60 2.53 4.55
N ALA A 63 -2.43 1.28 4.09
CA ALA A 63 -2.16 0.15 4.97
C ALA A 63 -0.83 0.33 5.71
N PHE A 64 0.23 0.78 5.02
CA PHE A 64 1.52 1.05 5.64
C PHE A 64 1.48 2.24 6.60
N LEU A 65 0.73 3.29 6.30
CA LEU A 65 0.46 4.40 7.22
C LEU A 65 -0.27 3.92 8.48
N ALA A 66 -1.20 2.97 8.36
CA ALA A 66 -1.85 2.36 9.51
C ALA A 66 -0.87 1.51 10.35
N LEU A 67 0.08 0.79 9.72
CA LEU A 67 1.16 0.11 10.47
C LEU A 67 2.07 1.12 11.18
N TRP A 68 2.46 2.19 10.49
CA TRP A 68 3.29 3.26 11.02
C TRP A 68 2.61 3.94 12.22
N ALA A 69 1.33 4.31 12.08
CA ALA A 69 0.58 5.03 13.11
C ALA A 69 0.52 4.28 14.44
N ARG A 70 0.60 2.94 14.41
CA ARG A 70 0.66 2.07 15.61
C ARG A 70 2.02 2.07 16.30
N ARG A 71 3.10 2.41 15.59
CA ARG A 71 4.48 2.40 16.10
C ARG A 71 5.14 3.78 16.08
N ARG A 72 4.37 4.83 15.77
CA ARG A 72 4.85 6.21 15.55
C ARG A 72 5.80 6.72 16.64
N ASP A 73 5.53 6.38 17.90
CA ASP A 73 6.31 6.87 19.05
C ASP A 73 7.68 6.20 19.15
N ARG A 74 7.90 5.06 18.47
CA ARG A 74 9.16 4.31 18.45
C ARG A 74 10.02 4.56 17.21
N GLN A 75 9.52 5.32 16.23
CA GLN A 75 10.18 5.46 14.92
C GLN A 75 10.85 6.81 14.67
N GLY A 76 10.78 7.74 15.63
CA GLY A 76 11.55 8.98 15.61
C GLY A 76 11.33 9.84 14.35
N VAL A 77 12.42 10.39 13.81
CA VAL A 77 12.39 11.25 12.60
C VAL A 77 12.14 10.44 11.33
N LEU A 78 12.79 9.29 11.18
CA LEU A 78 12.67 8.44 9.98
C LEU A 78 11.23 8.00 9.74
N GLY A 79 10.51 7.58 10.78
CA GLY A 79 9.09 7.24 10.66
C GLY A 79 8.24 8.44 10.24
N ARG A 80 8.55 9.66 10.71
CA ARG A 80 7.78 10.85 10.31
C ARG A 80 7.99 11.20 8.84
N ILE A 81 9.23 11.10 8.36
CA ILE A 81 9.57 11.32 6.95
C ILE A 81 8.86 10.27 6.08
N SER A 82 8.96 8.98 6.44
CA SER A 82 8.29 7.93 5.67
C SER A 82 6.78 8.11 5.64
N ALA A 83 6.15 8.50 6.75
CA ALA A 83 4.72 8.76 6.79
C ALA A 83 4.31 9.93 5.89
N ALA A 84 5.10 11.01 5.85
CA ALA A 84 4.83 12.13 4.94
C ALA A 84 4.89 11.68 3.47
N MET A 85 5.88 10.84 3.13
CA MET A 85 6.04 10.30 1.77
C MET A 85 4.93 9.32 1.39
N LEU A 86 4.53 8.43 2.31
CA LEU A 86 3.43 7.49 2.10
C LEU A 86 2.07 8.19 1.99
N ALA A 87 1.88 9.34 2.65
CA ALA A 87 0.66 10.13 2.56
C ALA A 87 0.40 10.70 1.16
N VAL A 88 1.43 10.80 0.31
CA VAL A 88 1.28 11.20 -1.09
C VAL A 88 0.39 10.20 -1.84
N GLY A 89 0.54 8.90 -1.60
CA GLY A 89 -0.19 7.86 -2.34
C GLY A 89 -1.72 7.98 -2.27
N PRO A 90 -2.35 7.98 -1.08
CA PRO A 90 -3.80 8.10 -0.96
C PRO A 90 -4.33 9.45 -1.49
N VAL A 91 -3.59 10.54 -1.29
CA VAL A 91 -3.94 11.85 -1.84
C VAL A 91 -3.95 11.80 -3.36
N LEU A 92 -2.90 11.21 -3.95
CA LEU A 92 -2.77 11.05 -5.38
C LEU A 92 -3.89 10.20 -5.97
N ALA A 93 -4.20 9.08 -5.33
CA ALA A 93 -5.27 8.18 -5.75
C ALA A 93 -6.63 8.89 -5.78
N VAL A 94 -6.92 9.73 -4.77
CA VAL A 94 -8.13 10.55 -4.75
C VAL A 94 -8.11 11.60 -5.85
N LEU A 95 -7.00 12.33 -6.03
CA LEU A 95 -6.87 13.33 -7.09
C LEU A 95 -7.05 12.72 -8.48
N LEU A 96 -6.45 11.57 -8.74
CA LEU A 96 -6.60 10.83 -9.99
C LEU A 96 -8.04 10.35 -10.17
N ALA A 97 -8.68 9.82 -9.13
CA ALA A 97 -10.08 9.42 -9.20
C ALA A 97 -11.02 10.60 -9.53
N VAL A 98 -10.81 11.75 -8.90
CA VAL A 98 -11.59 12.98 -9.15
C VAL A 98 -11.34 13.51 -10.56
N ALA A 99 -10.07 13.69 -10.95
CA ALA A 99 -9.69 14.17 -12.28
C ALA A 99 -10.33 13.32 -13.39
N THR A 100 -10.52 12.05 -13.10
CA THR A 100 -11.11 11.08 -14.02
C THR A 100 -12.61 11.13 -14.07
N ALA A 101 -13.27 11.27 -12.93
CA ALA A 101 -14.71 11.46 -12.91
C ALA A 101 -15.08 12.73 -13.69
N VAL A 102 -14.28 13.79 -13.51
CA VAL A 102 -14.42 15.05 -14.23
C VAL A 102 -14.15 14.86 -15.72
N TRP A 103 -12.97 14.35 -16.12
CA TRP A 103 -12.65 14.22 -17.54
C TRP A 103 -13.46 13.15 -18.26
N GLY A 104 -13.73 12.02 -17.63
CA GLY A 104 -14.61 10.99 -18.18
C GLY A 104 -16.05 11.47 -18.34
N GLY A 105 -16.53 12.34 -17.45
CA GLY A 105 -17.83 13.00 -17.60
C GLY A 105 -17.85 14.05 -18.72
N LEU A 106 -16.76 14.80 -18.90
CA LEU A 106 -16.68 15.90 -19.87
C LEU A 106 -16.35 15.43 -21.30
N LEU A 107 -15.50 14.41 -21.46
CA LEU A 107 -14.98 13.96 -22.76
C LEU A 107 -15.69 12.71 -23.29
N GLY A 108 -16.58 12.08 -22.50
CA GLY A 108 -17.27 10.83 -22.86
C GLY A 108 -16.33 9.62 -23.02
N ARG A 109 -15.03 9.83 -22.85
CA ARG A 109 -13.96 8.84 -22.79
C ARG A 109 -13.11 9.17 -21.57
N GLY A 110 -12.81 8.17 -20.76
CA GLY A 110 -12.14 8.33 -19.47
C GLY A 110 -10.67 8.76 -19.55
N ASP A 111 -10.20 9.22 -20.70
CA ASP A 111 -8.80 9.46 -21.00
C ASP A 111 -8.28 10.68 -20.21
N LEU A 112 -7.19 10.48 -19.48
CA LEU A 112 -6.49 11.56 -18.78
C LEU A 112 -5.49 12.22 -19.73
N PRO A 113 -5.29 13.55 -19.66
CA PRO A 113 -4.28 14.23 -20.45
C PRO A 113 -2.86 13.76 -20.11
N ASP A 114 -1.92 13.83 -21.05
CA ASP A 114 -0.50 13.47 -20.86
C ASP A 114 0.16 14.21 -19.69
N SER A 115 -0.32 15.41 -19.33
CA SER A 115 0.13 16.14 -18.14
C SER A 115 -0.06 15.36 -16.84
N VAL A 116 -0.95 14.36 -16.83
CA VAL A 116 -1.20 13.47 -15.70
C VAL A 116 -0.13 12.37 -15.58
N MET A 117 0.65 12.09 -16.62
CA MET A 117 1.84 11.21 -16.48
C MET A 117 2.91 11.80 -15.55
N TRP A 118 2.99 13.12 -15.41
CA TRP A 118 3.87 13.75 -14.41
C TRP A 118 3.46 13.41 -12.97
N VAL A 119 2.18 13.09 -12.75
CA VAL A 119 1.65 12.63 -11.47
C VAL A 119 2.22 11.25 -11.12
N GLU A 120 2.55 10.43 -12.12
CA GLU A 120 3.28 9.18 -11.91
C GLU A 120 4.70 9.42 -11.36
N SER A 121 5.30 10.60 -11.50
CA SER A 121 6.61 10.87 -10.87
C SER A 121 6.52 10.95 -9.34
N LEU A 122 5.36 11.31 -8.79
CA LEU A 122 5.10 11.30 -7.35
C LEU A 122 5.04 9.86 -6.78
N PHE A 123 4.97 8.86 -7.65
CA PHE A 123 5.13 7.45 -7.31
C PHE A 123 6.48 7.13 -6.69
N TYR A 124 7.56 7.70 -7.23
CA TYR A 124 8.90 7.44 -6.73
C TYR A 124 9.08 7.93 -5.29
N VAL A 125 8.41 9.03 -4.93
CA VAL A 125 8.36 9.52 -3.55
C VAL A 125 7.69 8.50 -2.63
N MET A 126 6.59 7.90 -3.08
CA MET A 126 5.89 6.87 -2.32
C MET A 126 6.73 5.60 -2.16
N MET A 127 7.39 5.12 -3.23
CA MET A 127 8.31 3.97 -3.16
C MET A 127 9.45 4.23 -2.16
N LEU A 128 10.03 5.43 -2.18
CA LEU A 128 11.03 5.82 -1.20
C LEU A 128 10.44 5.86 0.22
N GLY A 129 9.19 6.30 0.39
CA GLY A 129 8.44 6.18 1.64
C GLY A 129 8.30 4.74 2.13
N VAL A 130 8.05 3.77 1.25
CA VAL A 130 8.01 2.33 1.58
C VAL A 130 9.38 1.86 2.09
N VAL A 131 10.47 2.23 1.41
CA VAL A 131 11.84 1.88 1.86
C VAL A 131 12.13 2.46 3.23
N VAL A 132 11.94 3.77 3.42
CA VAL A 132 12.26 4.45 4.68
C VAL A 132 11.40 3.89 5.81
N SER A 133 10.13 3.58 5.56
CA SER A 133 9.27 2.93 6.54
C SER A 133 9.71 1.51 6.85
N GLY A 134 10.11 0.74 5.83
CA GLY A 134 10.62 -0.62 6.00
C GLY A 134 11.89 -0.64 6.86
N VAL A 135 12.83 0.25 6.58
CA VAL A 135 14.05 0.45 7.37
C VAL A 135 13.72 0.88 8.80
N ALA A 136 12.79 1.82 9.00
CA ALA A 136 12.36 2.21 10.34
C ALA A 136 11.75 1.03 11.14
N PHE A 137 10.98 0.15 10.49
CA PHE A 137 10.46 -1.06 11.13
C PHE A 137 11.55 -2.10 11.42
N LEU A 138 12.59 -2.22 10.59
CA LEU A 138 13.72 -3.12 10.85
C LEU A 138 14.47 -2.75 12.14
N PHE A 139 14.52 -1.47 12.49
CA PHE A 139 15.10 -1.00 13.76
C PHE A 139 14.18 -1.19 14.97
N ASP A 140 12.91 -1.51 14.76
CA ASP A 140 11.94 -1.74 15.82
C ASP A 140 11.77 -3.25 16.10
N ALA A 141 12.37 -3.73 17.21
CA ALA A 141 12.44 -5.16 17.56
C ALA A 141 11.10 -5.91 17.50
N GLY A 142 10.00 -5.27 17.90
CA GLY A 142 8.68 -5.90 17.93
C GLY A 142 8.04 -6.13 16.55
N VAL A 143 8.56 -5.48 15.51
CA VAL A 143 7.95 -5.44 14.17
C VAL A 143 9.00 -5.52 13.04
N ARG A 144 10.21 -6.01 13.32
CA ARG A 144 11.30 -6.15 12.33
C ARG A 144 10.86 -6.89 11.08
N TRP A 145 10.05 -7.93 11.25
CA TRP A 145 9.53 -8.70 10.14
C TRP A 145 8.62 -7.85 9.22
N TRP A 146 7.87 -6.87 9.73
CA TRP A 146 7.13 -5.91 8.87
C TRP A 146 8.09 -5.16 7.95
N GLY A 147 9.19 -4.67 8.53
CA GLY A 147 10.23 -3.98 7.79
C GLY A 147 10.87 -4.84 6.71
N ALA A 148 11.17 -6.11 7.04
CA ALA A 148 11.72 -7.07 6.10
C ALA A 148 10.77 -7.31 4.91
N PHE A 149 9.48 -7.54 5.15
CA PHE A 149 8.50 -7.74 4.07
C PHE A 149 8.38 -6.50 3.18
N MET A 150 8.41 -5.29 3.74
CA MET A 150 8.34 -4.05 2.96
C MET A 150 9.57 -3.86 2.07
N VAL A 151 10.77 -4.06 2.62
CA VAL A 151 12.03 -3.90 1.86
C VAL A 151 12.17 -5.01 0.82
N VAL A 152 12.01 -6.27 1.21
CA VAL A 152 12.13 -7.42 0.29
C VAL A 152 11.08 -7.35 -0.80
N GLY A 153 9.83 -6.97 -0.46
CA GLY A 153 8.76 -6.84 -1.44
C GLY A 153 9.06 -5.79 -2.49
N LEU A 154 9.58 -4.62 -2.08
CA LEU A 154 9.95 -3.58 -3.04
C LEU A 154 11.17 -3.99 -3.87
N LEU A 155 12.20 -4.56 -3.25
CA LEU A 155 13.40 -5.00 -3.98
C LEU A 155 13.08 -6.11 -4.98
N SER A 156 12.17 -7.03 -4.64
CA SER A 156 11.79 -8.13 -5.53
C SER A 156 11.03 -7.67 -6.76
N ASP A 157 10.33 -6.52 -6.69
CA ASP A 157 9.64 -5.89 -7.82
C ASP A 157 10.60 -5.55 -8.97
N PHE A 158 11.87 -5.26 -8.67
CA PHE A 158 12.91 -4.96 -9.67
C PHE A 158 13.54 -6.20 -10.31
N VAL A 159 13.31 -7.40 -9.75
CA VAL A 159 14.03 -8.62 -10.16
C VAL A 159 13.12 -9.59 -10.89
N LEU A 160 11.90 -9.79 -10.40
CA LEU A 160 11.00 -10.84 -10.90
C LEU A 160 9.57 -10.31 -11.04
N PRO A 161 8.91 -10.55 -12.20
CA PRO A 161 7.48 -10.30 -12.33
C PRO A 161 6.70 -11.01 -11.22
N PHE A 162 5.67 -10.34 -10.69
CA PHE A 162 4.79 -10.81 -9.60
C PHE A 162 5.45 -11.03 -8.23
N ALA A 163 6.76 -10.84 -8.07
CA ALA A 163 7.43 -11.12 -6.80
C ALA A 163 6.97 -10.17 -5.68
N LEU A 164 6.74 -8.89 -5.99
CA LEU A 164 6.11 -7.94 -5.07
C LEU A 164 4.76 -8.46 -4.58
N ALA A 165 3.90 -8.90 -5.50
CA ALA A 165 2.57 -9.41 -5.16
C ALA A 165 2.65 -10.64 -4.26
N ALA A 166 3.56 -11.58 -4.53
CA ALA A 166 3.74 -12.77 -3.70
C ALA A 166 4.20 -12.39 -2.27
N VAL A 167 5.20 -11.52 -2.15
CA VAL A 167 5.72 -11.07 -0.84
C VAL A 167 4.63 -10.34 -0.05
N LEU A 168 3.87 -9.45 -0.69
CA LEU A 168 2.77 -8.74 -0.05
C LEU A 168 1.60 -9.67 0.31
N GLY A 169 1.32 -10.68 -0.51
CA GLY A 169 0.29 -11.69 -0.23
C GLY A 169 0.62 -12.46 1.05
N VAL A 170 1.85 -12.95 1.16
CA VAL A 170 2.36 -13.58 2.39
C VAL A 170 2.31 -12.60 3.56
N PHE A 171 2.73 -11.36 3.36
CA PHE A 171 2.71 -10.35 4.42
C PHE A 171 1.30 -10.10 4.96
N GLY A 172 0.32 -9.90 4.07
CA GLY A 172 -1.08 -9.71 4.42
C GLY A 172 -1.67 -10.89 5.18
N ILE A 173 -1.40 -12.12 4.71
CA ILE A 173 -1.83 -13.36 5.38
C ILE A 173 -1.25 -13.45 6.79
N LEU A 174 0.05 -13.19 6.96
CA LEU A 174 0.71 -13.26 8.28
C LEU A 174 0.12 -12.23 9.26
N LEU A 175 -0.21 -11.02 8.79
CA LEU A 175 -0.89 -10.00 9.61
C LEU A 175 -2.29 -10.47 10.04
N MET A 176 -3.06 -11.04 9.12
CA MET A 176 -4.40 -11.59 9.43
C MET A 176 -4.33 -12.76 10.41
N VAL A 177 -3.38 -13.69 10.22
CA VAL A 177 -3.15 -14.83 11.11
C VAL A 177 -2.72 -14.35 12.50
N SER A 178 -1.84 -13.36 12.59
CA SER A 178 -1.41 -12.77 13.87
C SER A 178 -2.57 -12.10 14.61
N ALA A 179 -3.43 -11.39 13.90
CA ALA A 179 -4.66 -10.82 14.44
C ALA A 179 -5.62 -11.91 14.98
N ALA A 180 -5.85 -12.97 14.20
CA ALA A 180 -6.71 -14.08 14.59
C ALA A 180 -6.18 -14.84 15.82
N ARG A 181 -4.87 -15.07 15.90
CA ARG A 181 -4.23 -15.73 17.06
C ARG A 181 -4.35 -14.92 18.33
N SER A 182 -4.20 -13.60 18.25
CA SER A 182 -4.29 -12.73 19.42
C SER A 182 -5.72 -12.62 19.94
N ALA A 183 -6.70 -12.52 19.04
CA ALA A 183 -8.12 -12.57 19.39
C ALA A 183 -8.49 -13.86 20.16
N ARG A 184 -7.95 -15.01 19.74
CA ARG A 184 -8.15 -16.30 20.43
C ARG A 184 -7.50 -16.38 21.81
N ARG A 185 -6.44 -15.61 22.05
CA ARG A 185 -5.69 -15.60 23.33
C ARG A 185 -6.23 -14.56 24.32
N GLY A 186 -7.33 -13.88 24.01
CA GLY A 186 -7.89 -12.81 24.85
C GLY A 186 -6.96 -11.60 25.06
N THR A 187 -5.85 -11.55 24.33
CA THR A 187 -4.87 -10.46 24.37
C THR A 187 -5.07 -9.63 23.11
N SER A 188 -5.31 -8.33 23.25
CA SER A 188 -5.29 -7.47 22.06
C SER A 188 -3.88 -7.56 21.45
N VAL A 189 -3.79 -7.71 20.14
CA VAL A 189 -2.50 -7.73 19.41
C VAL A 189 -1.66 -6.50 19.80
N GLU A 190 -2.35 -5.40 20.06
CA GLU A 190 -1.82 -4.11 20.52
C GLU A 190 -1.17 -4.22 21.90
N ALA A 191 -1.77 -4.93 22.85
CA ALA A 191 -1.17 -5.19 24.16
C ALA A 191 0.06 -6.09 24.03
N ALA A 192 0.03 -7.13 23.18
CA ALA A 192 1.16 -8.03 22.97
C ALA A 192 2.36 -7.33 22.29
N ILE A 193 2.11 -6.48 21.29
CA ILE A 193 3.13 -5.70 20.58
C ILE A 193 3.63 -4.50 21.43
N GLY A 194 2.79 -3.99 22.34
CA GLY A 194 3.16 -2.98 23.34
C GLY A 194 3.98 -3.55 24.51
N ALA A 195 3.76 -4.82 24.86
CA ALA A 195 4.43 -5.51 25.97
C ALA A 195 5.82 -6.07 25.63
N ALA A 196 6.16 -6.24 24.35
CA ALA A 196 7.51 -6.57 23.88
C ALA A 196 8.49 -5.39 24.02
N ARG A 197 8.51 -4.76 25.21
CA ARG A 197 9.36 -3.62 25.58
C ARG A 197 10.83 -4.01 25.59
#